data_AF-A0A1I2FTX8-F1
#
_entry.id   AF-A0A1I2FTX8-F1
#
_cell.length_a   1.000
_cell.length_b   1.000
_cell.length_c   1.000
_cell.angle_alpha   90.00
_cell.angle_beta   90.00
_cell.angle_gamma   90.00
#
_symmetry.space_group_name_H-M   'P 1'
#
loop_
_entity.id
_entity.type
_entity.pdbx_description
1 polymer ?
#
loop_
_entity_poly.entity_id
_entity_poly.type
_entity_poly.pdbx_seq_one_letter_code
_entity_poly.pdbx_strand_id
1 'polypeptide(L)'
;MPVGQTLSSAAHGAVFGLFPILWIVVNALWVYRMTVRTRHVDVLRRSFGRLSDDPRIQALVVALCFGALLEALAGFGAPVAICSVMLVALGFDPVRAAVVALVANTAPVAFGARGTPVATLAQVTGVPLDSVASVVGRQTPLAALVVPLVLVGPVDGRRGLRETWVPALVCGVAFAAAQFAASNYVSAQLADIGASLAGAAAPVAVYRTRAGPPPSPYEAAVRTGVRSEDLGQEDPRPEVVRAYAPYALIVVIFSIAQIPPVKDWLAHATRTYDWSFLDVVTPEGKPVGGNVRTLPLVSTGGTLVLPAGPYSGCTRAWRSRKGRRRCASRGCLPNCSPPPTVRAECSTG
;
A
#
# COMPACT_ATOMS: atom_id res chain seq x y z
N MET A 1 -14.06 -36.57 -17.50
CA MET A 1 -14.88 -35.81 -16.54
C MET A 1 -16.14 -35.31 -17.25
N PRO A 2 -17.31 -35.29 -16.59
CA PRO A 2 -18.54 -34.75 -17.18
C PRO A 2 -18.37 -33.26 -17.52
N VAL A 3 -18.74 -32.84 -18.73
CA VAL A 3 -18.56 -31.45 -19.21
C VAL A 3 -19.25 -30.44 -18.30
N GLY A 4 -20.43 -30.77 -17.76
CA GLY A 4 -21.15 -29.92 -16.79
C GLY A 4 -20.38 -29.69 -15.49
N GLN A 5 -19.74 -30.73 -14.94
CA GLN A 5 -18.92 -30.62 -13.74
C GLN A 5 -17.62 -29.86 -14.02
N THR A 6 -17.02 -30.05 -15.21
CA THR A 6 -15.85 -29.28 -15.63
C THR A 6 -16.18 -27.79 -15.76
N LEU A 7 -17.26 -27.41 -16.45
CA LEU A 7 -17.68 -26.02 -16.58
C LEU A 7 -18.11 -25.42 -15.23
N SER A 8 -18.83 -26.18 -14.40
CA SER A 8 -19.21 -25.76 -13.05
C SER A 8 -17.99 -25.53 -12.16
N SER A 9 -16.99 -26.40 -12.20
CA SER A 9 -15.73 -26.24 -11.45
C SER A 9 -14.93 -25.01 -11.91
N ALA A 10 -14.92 -24.73 -13.22
CA ALA A 10 -14.27 -23.56 -13.79
C ALA A 10 -15.00 -22.28 -13.40
N ALA A 11 -16.34 -22.26 -13.49
CA ALA A 11 -17.18 -21.14 -13.08
C ALA A 11 -17.06 -20.88 -11.57
N HIS A 12 -17.05 -21.94 -10.76
CA HIS A 12 -16.81 -21.87 -9.33
C HIS A 12 -15.46 -21.22 -9.02
N GLY A 13 -14.36 -21.71 -9.63
CA GLY A 13 -13.04 -21.11 -9.49
C GLY A 13 -12.99 -19.63 -9.92
N ALA A 14 -13.65 -19.30 -11.04
CA ALA A 14 -13.72 -17.94 -11.55
C ALA A 14 -14.47 -17.00 -10.59
N VAL A 15 -15.66 -17.37 -10.11
CA VAL A 15 -16.46 -16.53 -9.21
C VAL A 15 -15.75 -16.34 -7.88
N PHE A 16 -15.28 -17.41 -7.24
CA PHE A 16 -14.66 -17.32 -5.92
C PHE A 16 -13.22 -16.78 -5.94
N GLY A 17 -12.53 -16.83 -7.07
CA GLY A 17 -11.24 -16.18 -7.28
C GLY A 17 -11.39 -14.72 -7.66
N LEU A 18 -12.12 -14.43 -8.75
CA LEU A 18 -12.22 -13.08 -9.30
C LEU A 18 -13.05 -12.15 -8.42
N PHE A 19 -14.16 -12.60 -7.84
CA PHE A 19 -15.05 -11.69 -7.09
C PHE A 19 -14.36 -11.04 -5.89
N PRO A 20 -13.70 -11.77 -4.96
CA PRO A 20 -12.99 -11.14 -3.85
C PRO A 20 -11.84 -10.24 -4.30
N ILE A 21 -11.10 -10.65 -5.34
CA ILE A 21 -10.01 -9.88 -5.92
C ILE A 21 -10.52 -8.57 -6.51
N LEU A 22 -11.50 -8.61 -7.42
CA LEU A 22 -12.11 -7.43 -8.00
C LEU A 22 -12.75 -6.55 -6.91
N TRP A 23 -13.40 -7.13 -5.91
CA TRP A 23 -14.00 -6.36 -4.82
C TRP A 23 -12.95 -5.59 -4.02
N ILE A 24 -11.81 -6.20 -3.70
CA ILE A 24 -10.69 -5.50 -3.03
C ILE A 24 -10.12 -4.41 -3.95
N VAL A 25 -9.81 -4.75 -5.21
CA VAL A 25 -9.19 -3.83 -6.17
C VAL A 25 -10.09 -2.62 -6.46
N VAL A 26 -11.40 -2.82 -6.68
CA VAL A 26 -12.34 -1.74 -6.93
C VAL A 26 -12.41 -0.78 -5.74
N ASN A 27 -12.51 -1.30 -4.52
CA ASN A 27 -12.56 -0.48 -3.31
C ASN A 27 -11.23 0.25 -3.04
N ALA A 28 -10.09 -0.43 -3.23
CA ALA A 28 -8.77 0.16 -3.08
C ALA A 28 -8.51 1.25 -4.13
N LEU A 29 -8.84 0.99 -5.40
CA LEU A 29 -8.74 1.97 -6.48
C LEU A 29 -9.71 3.15 -6.27
N TRP A 30 -10.88 2.90 -5.70
CA TRP A 30 -11.82 3.96 -5.35
C TRP A 30 -11.24 4.91 -4.30
N VAL A 31 -10.70 4.37 -3.19
CA VAL A 31 -10.00 5.17 -2.18
C VAL A 31 -8.80 5.89 -2.78
N TYR A 32 -7.98 5.20 -3.59
CA TYR A 32 -6.84 5.80 -4.28
C TYR A 32 -7.27 6.97 -5.17
N ARG A 33 -8.28 6.78 -6.03
CA ARG A 33 -8.83 7.86 -6.88
C ARG A 33 -9.35 9.02 -6.05
N MET A 34 -9.89 8.77 -4.87
CA MET A 34 -10.31 9.82 -3.95
C MET A 34 -9.11 10.59 -3.38
N THR A 35 -8.02 9.91 -3.02
CA THR A 35 -6.76 10.52 -2.57
C THR A 35 -6.10 11.34 -3.70
N VAL A 36 -6.13 10.84 -4.94
CA VAL A 36 -5.66 11.57 -6.13
C VAL A 36 -6.51 12.82 -6.38
N ARG A 37 -7.85 12.68 -6.44
CA ARG A 37 -8.76 13.82 -6.67
C ARG A 37 -8.67 14.89 -5.59
N THR A 38 -8.38 14.50 -4.35
CA THR A 38 -8.23 15.41 -3.20
C THR A 38 -6.85 16.08 -3.15
N ARG A 39 -5.93 15.76 -4.08
CA ARG A 39 -4.53 16.23 -4.14
C ARG A 39 -3.68 15.89 -2.91
N HIS A 40 -4.14 14.97 -2.06
CA HIS A 40 -3.31 14.47 -0.96
C HIS A 40 -2.08 13.72 -1.47
N VAL A 41 -2.14 13.14 -2.67
CA VAL A 41 -0.97 12.53 -3.33
C VAL A 41 0.14 13.55 -3.57
N ASP A 42 -0.18 14.82 -3.87
CA ASP A 42 0.82 15.87 -4.10
C ASP A 42 1.49 16.31 -2.80
N VAL A 43 0.73 16.33 -1.70
CA VAL A 43 1.26 16.58 -0.34
C VAL A 43 2.15 15.40 0.11
N LEU A 44 1.76 14.17 -0.18
CA LEU A 44 2.57 12.98 0.10
C LEU A 44 3.87 13.01 -0.71
N ARG A 45 3.81 13.32 -2.01
CA ARG A 45 4.99 13.52 -2.86
C ARG A 45 5.96 14.54 -2.27
N ARG A 46 5.47 15.71 -1.88
CA ARG A 46 6.27 16.76 -1.23
C ARG A 46 6.82 16.33 0.13
N SER A 47 6.05 15.57 0.91
CA SER A 47 6.50 15.01 2.18
C SER A 47 7.62 13.97 1.99
N PHE A 48 7.51 13.07 1.01
CA PHE A 48 8.51 12.04 0.70
C PHE A 48 9.79 12.64 0.09
N GLY A 49 9.66 13.66 -0.76
CA GLY A 49 10.81 14.40 -1.31
C GLY A 49 11.65 15.13 -0.26
N ARG A 50 11.16 15.27 0.97
CA ARG A 50 11.87 15.91 2.10
C ARG A 50 12.38 14.94 3.16
N LEU A 51 12.11 13.64 3.00
CA LEU A 51 12.50 12.63 3.99
C LEU A 51 14.02 12.37 3.99
N SER A 52 14.65 12.50 2.82
CA SER A 52 16.09 12.43 2.63
C SER A 52 16.48 13.26 1.42
N ASP A 53 17.65 13.88 1.46
CA ASP A 53 18.22 14.59 0.30
C ASP A 53 18.95 13.64 -0.66
N ASP A 54 19.14 12.36 -0.28
CA ASP A 54 19.74 11.31 -1.11
C ASP A 54 18.62 10.57 -1.90
N PRO A 55 18.57 10.70 -3.24
CA PRO A 55 17.63 10.01 -4.11
C PRO A 55 17.62 8.49 -3.91
N ARG A 56 18.73 7.84 -3.56
CA ARG A 56 18.80 6.38 -3.35
C ARG A 56 17.98 5.98 -2.12
N ILE A 57 18.05 6.77 -1.05
CA ILE A 57 17.26 6.55 0.17
C ILE A 57 15.80 6.92 -0.07
N GLN A 58 15.53 8.00 -0.83
CA GLN A 58 14.17 8.32 -1.25
C GLN A 58 13.55 7.17 -2.06
N ALA A 59 14.29 6.60 -3.01
CA ALA A 59 13.85 5.47 -3.81
C ALA A 59 13.52 4.26 -2.92
N LEU A 60 14.34 3.99 -1.91
CA LEU A 60 14.07 2.92 -0.95
C LEU A 60 12.79 3.16 -0.14
N VAL A 61 12.63 4.35 0.43
CA VAL A 61 11.44 4.69 1.24
C VAL A 61 10.16 4.69 0.38
N VAL A 62 10.24 5.21 -0.84
CA VAL A 62 9.08 5.32 -1.75
C VAL A 62 8.75 3.99 -2.40
N ALA A 63 9.71 3.34 -3.04
CA ALA A 63 9.47 2.13 -3.82
C ALA A 63 9.22 0.92 -2.94
N LEU A 64 10.06 0.72 -1.91
CA LEU A 64 9.97 -0.45 -1.04
C LEU A 64 8.99 -0.22 0.10
N CYS A 65 9.21 0.78 0.96
CA CYS A 65 8.42 0.89 2.19
C CYS A 65 7.00 1.38 1.91
N PHE A 66 6.85 2.51 1.22
CA PHE A 66 5.53 3.00 0.85
C PHE A 66 4.83 2.08 -0.16
N GLY A 67 5.57 1.48 -1.10
CA GLY A 67 5.06 0.45 -2.00
C GLY A 67 4.51 -0.76 -1.25
N ALA A 68 5.26 -1.32 -0.29
CA ALA A 68 4.81 -2.44 0.55
C ALA A 68 3.58 -2.08 1.39
N LEU A 69 3.49 -0.85 1.91
CA LEU A 69 2.29 -0.39 2.60
C LEU A 69 1.09 -0.40 1.67
N LEU A 70 1.23 0.11 0.44
CA LEU A 70 0.15 0.07 -0.56
C LEU A 70 -0.17 -1.37 -0.99
N GLU A 71 0.81 -2.27 -1.09
CA GLU A 71 0.62 -3.68 -1.45
C GLU A 71 -0.18 -4.42 -0.37
N ALA A 72 0.10 -4.15 0.90
CA ALA A 72 -0.67 -4.70 2.01
C ALA A 72 -2.16 -4.32 1.96
N LEU A 73 -2.46 -3.09 1.50
CA LEU A 73 -3.82 -2.53 1.49
C LEU A 73 -4.60 -2.82 0.21
N ALA A 74 -3.95 -2.64 -0.95
CA ALA A 74 -4.58 -2.70 -2.27
C ALA A 74 -4.24 -4.01 -3.00
N GLY A 75 -2.96 -4.40 -2.97
CA GLY A 75 -2.41 -5.53 -3.73
C GLY A 75 -2.48 -5.36 -5.25
N PHE A 76 -2.24 -6.46 -5.96
CA PHE A 76 -2.50 -6.63 -7.40
C PHE A 76 -1.76 -5.64 -8.31
N GLY A 77 -0.56 -5.21 -7.92
CA GLY A 77 0.31 -4.37 -8.76
C GLY A 77 -0.07 -2.89 -8.82
N ALA A 78 -1.14 -2.46 -8.14
CA ALA A 78 -1.46 -1.05 -7.94
C ALA A 78 -0.28 -0.25 -7.33
N PRO A 79 0.49 -0.77 -6.35
CA PRO A 79 1.63 -0.06 -5.78
C PRO A 79 2.73 0.24 -6.79
N VAL A 80 3.03 -0.70 -7.69
CA VAL A 80 4.08 -0.52 -8.71
C VAL A 80 3.76 0.69 -9.58
N ALA A 81 2.51 0.82 -10.03
CA ALA A 81 2.09 1.97 -10.85
C ALA A 81 2.24 3.30 -10.09
N ILE A 82 1.77 3.34 -8.83
CA ILE A 82 1.80 4.56 -8.01
C ILE A 82 3.23 4.98 -7.68
N CYS A 83 4.06 4.05 -7.22
CA CYS A 83 5.45 4.32 -6.87
C CYS A 83 6.28 4.70 -8.09
N SER A 84 6.07 4.07 -9.25
CA SER A 84 6.75 4.45 -10.50
C SER A 84 6.46 5.91 -10.87
N VAL A 85 5.18 6.29 -10.87
CA VAL A 85 4.76 7.67 -11.20
C VAL A 85 5.26 8.66 -10.16
N MET A 86 5.34 8.26 -8.89
CA MET A 86 5.92 9.10 -7.83
C MET A 86 7.43 9.29 -7.98
N LEU A 87 8.19 8.25 -8.31
CA LEU A 87 9.63 8.34 -8.58
C LEU A 87 9.92 9.21 -9.81
N VAL A 88 9.13 9.08 -10.88
CA VAL A 88 9.23 9.97 -12.06
C VAL A 88 9.03 11.43 -11.66
N ALA A 89 8.04 11.70 -10.81
CA ALA A 89 7.80 13.06 -10.30
C ALA A 89 8.92 13.56 -9.37
N LEU A 90 9.72 12.66 -8.79
CA LEU A 90 10.94 12.98 -8.03
C LEU A 90 12.18 13.07 -8.93
N GLY A 91 12.03 13.13 -10.25
CA GLY A 91 13.12 13.35 -11.20
C GLY A 91 13.87 12.09 -11.64
N PHE A 92 13.37 10.89 -11.31
CA PHE A 92 13.93 9.65 -11.83
C PHE A 92 13.56 9.46 -13.29
N ASP A 93 14.48 8.86 -14.05
CA ASP A 93 14.19 8.37 -15.39
C ASP A 93 12.98 7.40 -15.37
N PRO A 94 12.00 7.52 -16.28
CA PRO A 94 10.79 6.67 -16.27
C PRO A 94 11.05 5.17 -16.31
N VAL A 95 12.06 4.72 -17.06
CA VAL A 95 12.39 3.30 -17.15
C VAL A 95 13.00 2.84 -15.83
N ARG A 96 13.93 3.63 -15.26
CA ARG A 96 14.52 3.30 -13.95
C ARG A 96 13.48 3.31 -12.84
N ALA A 97 12.59 4.30 -12.82
CA ALA A 97 11.50 4.39 -11.85
C ALA A 97 10.61 3.14 -11.87
N ALA A 98 10.25 2.67 -13.07
CA ALA A 98 9.47 1.44 -13.24
C ALA A 98 10.24 0.20 -12.76
N VAL A 99 11.51 0.07 -13.13
CA VAL A 99 12.38 -1.06 -12.69
C VAL A 99 12.52 -1.07 -11.17
N VAL A 100 12.80 0.08 -10.55
CA VAL A 100 12.95 0.22 -9.10
C VAL A 100 11.66 -0.16 -8.37
N ALA A 101 10.51 0.30 -8.86
CA ALA A 101 9.20 -0.04 -8.28
C ALA A 101 8.85 -1.52 -8.44
N LEU A 102 9.19 -2.15 -9.58
CA LEU A 102 8.98 -3.57 -9.82
C LEU A 102 9.85 -4.44 -8.90
N VAL A 103 11.16 -4.13 -8.82
CA VAL A 103 12.10 -4.87 -7.96
C VAL A 103 11.68 -4.76 -6.50
N ALA A 104 11.32 -3.55 -6.04
CA ALA A 104 10.84 -3.31 -4.69
C ALA A 104 9.64 -4.19 -4.30
N ASN A 105 8.69 -4.38 -5.22
CA ASN A 105 7.45 -5.11 -4.92
C ASN A 105 7.65 -6.63 -4.73
N THR A 106 8.86 -7.14 -4.98
CA THR A 106 9.20 -8.56 -4.78
C THR A 106 9.15 -8.99 -3.31
N ALA A 107 9.51 -8.10 -2.38
CA ALA A 107 9.58 -8.40 -0.95
C ALA A 107 8.21 -8.53 -0.25
N PRO A 108 7.23 -7.63 -0.47
CA PRO A 108 5.95 -7.69 0.25
C PRO A 108 4.94 -8.71 -0.34
N VAL A 109 5.02 -9.07 -1.62
CA VAL A 109 3.87 -9.66 -2.35
C VAL A 109 3.19 -10.87 -1.69
N ALA A 110 3.93 -11.67 -0.92
CA ALA A 110 3.38 -12.84 -0.21
C ALA A 110 2.27 -12.46 0.78
N PHE A 111 2.41 -11.32 1.47
CA PHE A 111 1.42 -10.83 2.45
C PHE A 111 0.54 -9.68 1.89
N GLY A 112 0.62 -9.45 0.57
CA GLY A 112 -0.20 -8.48 -0.14
C GLY A 112 -1.71 -8.72 -0.02
N ALA A 113 -2.49 -7.66 -0.22
CA ALA A 113 -3.94 -7.66 -0.06
C ALA A 113 -4.40 -8.34 1.25
N ARG A 114 -3.79 -7.95 2.38
CA ARG A 114 -4.03 -8.53 3.71
C ARG A 114 -3.77 -10.04 3.81
N GLY A 115 -2.68 -10.51 3.22
CA GLY A 115 -2.31 -11.93 3.22
C GLY A 115 -3.26 -12.82 2.43
N THR A 116 -3.96 -12.28 1.42
CA THR A 116 -4.84 -13.07 0.55
C THR A 116 -4.11 -14.25 -0.11
N PRO A 117 -2.86 -14.13 -0.60
CA PRO A 117 -2.12 -15.28 -1.14
C PRO A 117 -1.92 -16.40 -0.10
N VAL A 118 -1.48 -16.06 1.12
CA VAL A 118 -1.30 -17.02 2.22
C VAL A 118 -2.62 -17.66 2.63
N ALA A 119 -3.69 -16.86 2.74
CA ALA A 119 -5.02 -17.33 3.08
C ALA A 119 -5.58 -18.31 2.03
N THR A 120 -5.39 -17.99 0.75
CA THR A 120 -5.82 -18.86 -0.35
C THR A 120 -5.03 -20.16 -0.34
N LEU A 121 -3.72 -20.11 -0.12
CA LEU A 121 -2.88 -21.30 -0.04
C LEU A 121 -3.30 -22.22 1.12
N ALA A 122 -3.56 -21.67 2.31
CA ALA A 122 -4.07 -22.41 3.45
C ALA A 122 -5.41 -23.10 3.15
N GLN A 123 -6.33 -22.39 2.47
CA GLN A 123 -7.63 -22.95 2.09
C GLN A 123 -7.52 -24.11 1.10
N VAL A 124 -6.68 -23.98 0.06
CA VAL A 124 -6.56 -25.01 -0.99
C VAL A 124 -5.83 -26.26 -0.48
N THR A 125 -4.89 -26.08 0.45
CA THR A 125 -4.10 -27.19 1.03
C THR A 125 -4.76 -27.83 2.25
N GLY A 126 -5.74 -27.18 2.87
CA GLY A 126 -6.34 -27.61 4.13
C GLY A 126 -5.40 -27.45 5.34
N VAL A 127 -4.26 -26.78 5.18
CA VAL A 127 -3.29 -26.52 6.24
C VAL A 127 -3.71 -25.29 7.05
N PRO A 128 -3.55 -25.27 8.39
CA PRO A 128 -3.87 -24.10 9.19
C PRO A 128 -3.16 -22.83 8.70
N LEU A 129 -3.88 -21.71 8.67
CA LEU A 129 -3.38 -20.42 8.18
C LEU A 129 -2.07 -20.00 8.87
N ASP A 130 -1.99 -20.18 10.18
CA ASP A 130 -0.82 -19.76 10.97
C ASP A 130 0.43 -20.61 10.65
N SER A 131 0.24 -21.88 10.30
CA SER A 131 1.33 -22.75 9.84
C SER A 131 1.86 -22.31 8.48
N VAL A 132 0.97 -21.99 7.53
CA VAL A 132 1.38 -21.48 6.21
C VAL A 132 2.06 -20.11 6.35
N ALA A 133 1.45 -19.21 7.14
CA ALA A 133 1.96 -17.86 7.38
C ALA A 133 3.35 -17.85 8.02
N SER A 134 3.59 -18.73 9.00
CA SER A 134 4.90 -18.81 9.69
C SER A 134 6.00 -19.39 8.80
N VAL A 135 5.69 -20.37 7.94
CA VAL A 135 6.67 -20.91 6.97
C VAL A 135 7.04 -19.85 5.93
N VAL A 136 6.04 -19.22 5.31
CA VAL A 136 6.26 -18.11 4.36
C VAL A 136 7.00 -16.96 5.07
N GLY A 137 6.59 -16.65 6.29
CA GLY A 137 7.19 -15.64 7.17
C GLY A 137 8.61 -15.95 7.64
N ARG A 138 9.17 -17.13 7.38
CA ARG A 138 10.59 -17.46 7.60
C ARG A 138 11.41 -17.34 6.33
N GLN A 139 10.79 -17.55 5.17
CA GLN A 139 11.44 -17.53 3.86
C GLN A 139 11.48 -16.12 3.27
N THR A 140 10.33 -15.44 3.24
CA THR A 140 10.17 -14.12 2.63
C THR A 140 11.08 -13.04 3.25
N PRO A 141 11.29 -13.00 4.58
CA PRO A 141 12.18 -12.00 5.18
C PRO A 141 13.65 -12.09 4.71
N LEU A 142 14.11 -13.28 4.29
CA LEU A 142 15.45 -13.43 3.72
C LEU A 142 15.57 -12.67 2.40
N ALA A 143 14.54 -12.74 1.55
CA ALA A 143 14.47 -11.93 0.34
C ALA A 143 14.32 -10.44 0.69
N ALA A 144 13.48 -10.10 1.67
CA ALA A 144 13.27 -8.71 2.09
C ALA A 144 14.52 -8.04 2.68
N LEU A 145 15.44 -8.81 3.26
CA LEU A 145 16.74 -8.33 3.72
C LEU A 145 17.66 -7.91 2.55
N VAL A 146 17.61 -8.66 1.45
CA VAL A 146 18.48 -8.48 0.27
C VAL A 146 17.92 -7.45 -0.70
N VAL A 147 16.60 -7.35 -0.83
CA VAL A 147 15.92 -6.46 -1.78
C VAL A 147 16.36 -4.99 -1.69
N PRO A 148 16.46 -4.35 -0.50
CA PRO A 148 17.01 -3.00 -0.36
C PRO A 148 18.37 -2.80 -0.99
N LEU A 149 19.28 -3.77 -0.81
CA LEU A 149 20.64 -3.71 -1.36
C LEU A 149 20.61 -3.85 -2.88
N VAL A 150 19.78 -4.75 -3.41
CA VAL A 150 19.58 -4.91 -4.85
C VAL A 150 18.96 -3.66 -5.46
N LEU A 151 18.02 -3.02 -4.77
CA LEU A 151 17.29 -1.84 -5.25
C LEU A 151 18.18 -0.62 -5.47
N VAL A 152 19.26 -0.48 -4.69
CA VAL A 152 20.24 0.62 -4.88
C VAL A 152 21.00 0.48 -6.21
N GLY A 153 21.17 -0.74 -6.72
CA GLY A 153 21.90 -1.03 -7.96
C GLY A 153 21.32 -0.32 -9.20
N PRO A 154 20.02 -0.50 -9.51
CA PRO A 154 19.36 0.23 -10.60
C PRO A 154 19.32 1.75 -10.45
N VAL A 155 19.47 2.28 -9.23
CA VAL A 155 19.41 3.72 -8.96
C VAL A 155 20.73 4.41 -9.27
N ASP A 156 21.85 3.92 -8.73
CA ASP A 156 23.16 4.59 -8.88
C ASP A 156 24.35 3.60 -9.00
N GLY A 157 24.06 2.39 -9.46
CA GLY A 157 25.05 1.36 -9.77
C GLY A 157 25.87 0.88 -8.56
N ARG A 158 27.09 0.40 -8.84
CA ARG A 158 28.02 -0.13 -7.82
C ARG A 158 28.47 0.91 -6.81
N ARG A 159 28.54 2.17 -7.22
CA ARG A 159 28.92 3.29 -6.33
C ARG A 159 27.83 3.56 -5.30
N GLY A 160 26.56 3.59 -5.76
CA GLY A 160 25.42 3.69 -4.86
C GLY A 160 25.44 2.62 -3.79
N LEU A 161 25.65 1.36 -4.20
CA LEU A 161 25.71 0.26 -3.24
C LEU A 161 26.81 0.45 -2.20
N ARG A 162 28.01 0.90 -2.59
CA ARG A 162 29.13 1.12 -1.66
C ARG A 162 28.90 2.28 -0.68
N GLU A 163 28.12 3.28 -1.07
CA GLU A 163 27.87 4.48 -0.25
C GLU A 163 26.63 4.33 0.64
N THR A 164 25.59 3.61 0.20
CA THR A 164 24.31 3.49 0.90
C THR A 164 23.99 2.09 1.42
N TRP A 165 24.95 1.16 1.43
CA TRP A 165 24.73 -0.19 1.97
C TRP A 165 24.26 -0.19 3.44
N VAL A 166 24.73 0.74 4.27
CA VAL A 166 24.31 0.81 5.70
C VAL A 166 22.83 1.13 5.83
N PRO A 167 22.31 2.26 5.31
CA PRO A 167 20.87 2.55 5.38
C PRO A 167 20.03 1.51 4.65
N ALA A 168 20.51 0.95 3.53
CA ALA A 168 19.80 -0.12 2.82
C ALA A 168 19.70 -1.40 3.68
N LEU A 169 20.80 -1.82 4.32
CA LEU A 169 20.81 -2.99 5.21
C LEU A 169 19.92 -2.75 6.44
N VAL A 170 19.99 -1.57 7.05
CA VAL A 170 19.13 -1.22 8.19
C VAL A 170 17.65 -1.28 7.80
N CYS A 171 17.29 -0.76 6.62
CA CYS A 171 15.95 -0.88 6.08
C CYS A 171 15.53 -2.34 5.92
N GLY A 172 16.38 -3.17 5.31
CA GLY A 172 16.11 -4.59 5.10
C GLY A 172 15.97 -5.37 6.39
N VAL A 173 16.85 -5.16 7.36
CA VAL A 173 16.78 -5.81 8.68
C VAL A 173 15.51 -5.40 9.41
N ALA A 174 15.17 -4.11 9.44
CA ALA A 174 13.97 -3.64 10.10
C ALA A 174 12.69 -4.17 9.44
N PHE A 175 12.65 -4.17 8.10
CA PHE A 175 11.55 -4.72 7.33
C PHE A 175 11.40 -6.22 7.57
N ALA A 176 12.49 -6.99 7.42
CA ALA A 176 12.52 -8.43 7.60
C ALA A 176 12.15 -8.84 9.03
N ALA A 177 12.68 -8.17 10.05
CA ALA A 177 12.38 -8.47 11.45
C ALA A 177 10.91 -8.21 11.79
N ALA A 178 10.36 -7.08 11.34
CA ALA A 178 8.95 -6.78 11.55
C ALA A 178 8.03 -7.73 10.77
N GLN A 179 8.37 -8.09 9.53
CA GLN A 179 7.62 -9.06 8.74
C GLN A 179 7.65 -10.45 9.38
N PHE A 180 8.81 -10.89 9.87
CA PHE A 180 8.98 -12.14 10.60
C PHE A 180 8.16 -12.16 11.89
N ALA A 181 8.27 -11.13 12.72
CA ALA A 181 7.58 -11.05 14.00
C ALA A 181 6.05 -11.04 13.80
N ALA A 182 5.57 -10.25 12.85
CA ALA A 182 4.15 -10.16 12.58
C ALA A 182 3.57 -11.45 11.98
N SER A 183 4.28 -12.12 11.07
CA SER A 183 3.82 -13.38 10.45
C SER A 183 3.87 -14.58 11.40
N ASN A 184 4.80 -14.62 12.35
CA ASN A 184 4.93 -15.74 13.30
C ASN A 184 4.10 -15.55 14.58
N TYR A 185 3.90 -14.30 15.06
CA TYR A 185 3.32 -14.05 16.38
C TYR A 185 2.06 -13.19 16.40
N VAL A 186 1.71 -12.50 15.30
CA VAL A 186 0.60 -11.53 15.29
C VAL A 186 -0.50 -11.95 14.31
N SER A 187 -0.26 -11.76 13.02
CA SER A 187 -1.17 -12.10 11.94
C SER A 187 -0.50 -11.86 10.59
N ALA A 188 -0.73 -12.78 9.64
CA ALA A 188 -0.31 -12.61 8.24
C ALA A 188 -0.82 -11.31 7.61
N GLN A 189 -1.95 -10.79 8.07
CA GLN A 189 -2.61 -9.62 7.48
C GLN A 189 -1.94 -8.30 7.86
N LEU A 190 -1.19 -8.29 8.96
CA LEU A 190 -0.47 -7.11 9.47
C LEU A 190 1.02 -7.12 9.11
N ALA A 191 1.51 -8.21 8.51
CA ALA A 191 2.94 -8.43 8.28
C ALA A 191 3.59 -7.29 7.49
N ASP A 192 3.07 -6.97 6.31
CA ASP A 192 3.66 -5.92 5.47
C ASP A 192 3.36 -4.51 5.95
N ILE A 193 2.27 -4.31 6.68
CA ILE A 193 1.98 -3.00 7.32
C ILE A 193 3.05 -2.71 8.37
N GLY A 194 3.35 -3.66 9.24
CA GLY A 194 4.41 -3.51 10.24
C GLY A 194 5.79 -3.37 9.58
N ALA A 195 6.07 -4.21 8.58
CA ALA A 195 7.34 -4.22 7.87
C ALA A 195 7.63 -2.91 7.12
N SER A 196 6.65 -2.37 6.41
CA SER A 196 6.78 -1.09 5.69
C SER A 196 7.02 0.09 6.64
N LEU A 197 6.33 0.14 7.79
CA LEU A 197 6.51 1.21 8.78
C LEU A 197 7.88 1.13 9.46
N ALA A 198 8.29 -0.07 9.89
CA ALA A 198 9.61 -0.29 10.49
C ALA A 198 10.75 -0.02 9.49
N GLY A 199 10.59 -0.52 8.26
CA GLY A 199 11.52 -0.34 7.15
C GLY A 199 11.63 1.11 6.67
N ALA A 200 10.60 1.95 6.84
CA ALA A 200 10.69 3.38 6.57
C ALA A 200 11.36 4.15 7.74
N ALA A 201 10.99 3.83 8.98
CA ALA A 201 11.47 4.55 10.16
C ALA A 201 12.97 4.35 10.42
N ALA A 202 13.46 3.12 10.30
CA ALA A 202 14.84 2.76 10.63
C ALA A 202 15.90 3.47 9.77
N PRO A 203 15.86 3.42 8.42
CA PRO A 203 16.87 4.09 7.59
C PRO A 203 16.79 5.62 7.71
N VAL A 204 15.60 6.19 7.94
CA VAL A 204 15.43 7.64 8.14
C VAL A 204 16.07 8.07 9.46
N ALA A 205 15.92 7.29 10.53
CA ALA A 205 16.57 7.57 11.81
C ALA A 205 18.11 7.51 11.69
N VAL A 206 18.63 6.50 10.99
CA VAL A 206 20.07 6.35 10.75
C VAL A 206 20.62 7.45 9.84
N TYR A 207 19.89 7.83 8.79
CA TYR A 207 20.31 8.90 7.88
C TYR A 207 20.33 10.26 8.57
N ARG A 208 19.36 10.55 9.45
CA ARG A 208 19.34 11.81 10.22
C ARG A 208 20.50 11.96 11.21
N THR A 209 21.15 10.87 11.59
CA THR A 209 22.25 10.86 12.56
C THR A 209 23.63 10.82 11.90
N ARG A 210 23.72 10.58 10.58
CA ARG A 210 24.98 10.59 9.83
C ARG A 210 24.98 11.69 8.79
N ALA A 211 25.96 12.59 8.85
CA ALA A 211 26.24 13.47 7.73
C ALA A 211 26.62 12.61 6.52
N GLY A 212 25.81 12.66 5.46
CA GLY A 212 26.02 11.86 4.25
C GLY A 212 27.30 12.27 3.50
N PRO A 213 27.87 11.36 2.69
CA PRO A 213 28.95 11.71 1.76
C PRO A 213 28.48 12.78 0.74
N PRO A 214 29.41 13.52 0.11
CA PRO A 214 29.07 14.56 -0.86
C PRO A 214 28.27 13.99 -2.04
N PRO A 215 27.32 14.77 -2.60
CA PRO A 215 26.35 14.27 -3.56
C PRO A 215 27.01 13.73 -4.84
N SER A 216 26.54 12.58 -5.32
CA SER A 216 26.96 11.97 -6.58
C SER A 216 26.54 12.81 -7.79
N PRO A 217 27.18 12.66 -8.98
CA PRO A 217 26.74 13.33 -10.21
C PRO A 217 25.29 12.98 -10.60
N TYR A 218 24.84 11.76 -10.28
CA TYR A 218 23.45 11.36 -10.46
C TYR A 218 22.54 12.04 -9.43
N GLU A 219 22.96 12.13 -8.17
CA GLU A 219 22.23 12.91 -7.16
C GLU A 219 22.15 14.38 -7.54
N ALA A 220 23.22 14.94 -8.11
CA ALA A 220 23.24 16.28 -8.65
C ALA A 220 22.29 16.41 -9.84
N ALA A 221 22.28 15.46 -10.78
CA ALA A 221 21.37 15.46 -11.94
C ALA A 221 19.89 15.38 -11.53
N VAL A 222 19.56 14.45 -10.62
CA VAL A 222 18.22 14.35 -10.00
C VAL A 222 17.92 15.64 -9.27
N ARG A 223 18.80 16.14 -8.39
CA ARG A 223 18.61 17.42 -7.67
C ARG A 223 18.45 18.63 -8.59
N THR A 224 19.17 18.70 -9.71
CA THR A 224 19.06 19.80 -10.70
C THR A 224 17.77 19.72 -11.50
N GLY A 225 17.23 18.52 -11.76
CA GLY A 225 15.90 18.36 -12.34
C GLY A 225 14.75 18.56 -11.33
N VAL A 226 15.03 18.48 -10.03
CA VAL A 226 14.04 18.34 -8.93
C VAL A 226 13.72 19.62 -8.18
N ARG A 227 14.40 20.75 -8.41
CA ARG A 227 13.78 22.05 -8.10
C ARG A 227 12.70 22.39 -9.13
N SER A 228 11.75 21.48 -9.35
CA SER A 228 10.36 21.90 -9.62
C SER A 228 9.98 22.85 -8.48
N GLU A 229 9.71 24.11 -8.83
CA GLU A 229 9.39 25.21 -7.91
C GLU A 229 8.28 24.86 -6.89
N ASP A 230 7.50 23.80 -7.14
CA ASP A 230 6.49 23.22 -6.26
C ASP A 230 7.02 22.52 -4.98
N LEU A 231 8.21 21.90 -4.97
CA LEU A 231 8.74 21.24 -3.76
C LEU A 231 9.20 22.24 -2.66
N GLY A 232 9.44 23.50 -3.04
CA GLY A 232 9.84 24.57 -2.13
C GLY A 232 8.69 25.07 -1.23
N GLN A 233 7.45 24.68 -1.53
CA GLN A 233 6.28 25.15 -0.79
C GLN A 233 6.05 24.26 0.45
N GLU A 234 6.26 24.79 1.65
CA GLU A 234 6.01 24.05 2.88
C GLU A 234 4.51 23.85 3.12
N ASP A 235 4.08 22.58 3.11
CA ASP A 235 2.74 22.25 3.55
C ASP A 235 2.67 22.33 5.09
N PRO A 236 1.65 23.02 5.64
CA PRO A 236 1.46 23.07 7.08
C PRO A 236 1.27 21.65 7.63
N ARG A 237 1.89 21.35 8.79
CA ARG A 237 1.78 20.06 9.51
C ARG A 237 0.37 19.42 9.50
N PRO A 238 -0.74 20.14 9.73
CA PRO A 238 -2.09 19.55 9.66
C PRO A 238 -2.50 19.05 8.26
N GLU A 239 -1.94 19.61 7.19
CA GLU A 239 -2.18 19.16 5.80
C GLU A 239 -1.41 17.87 5.51
N VAL A 240 -0.18 17.77 6.01
CA VAL A 240 0.63 16.53 5.97
C VAL A 240 -0.07 15.41 6.74
N VAL A 241 -0.47 15.65 7.99
CA VAL A 241 -1.18 14.66 8.82
C VAL A 241 -2.47 14.18 8.15
N ARG A 242 -3.23 15.09 7.50
CA ARG A 242 -4.43 14.74 6.75
C ARG A 242 -4.15 13.91 5.50
N ALA A 243 -3.02 14.14 4.84
CA ALA A 243 -2.61 13.36 3.68
C ALA A 243 -2.26 11.91 4.05
N TYR A 244 -1.70 11.68 5.23
CA TYR A 244 -1.46 10.34 5.77
C TYR A 244 -2.70 9.70 6.43
N ALA A 245 -3.69 10.51 6.83
CA ALA A 245 -4.88 10.05 7.54
C ALA A 245 -5.67 8.91 6.85
N PRO A 246 -5.91 8.87 5.52
CA PRO A 246 -6.61 7.74 4.92
C PRO A 246 -5.84 6.42 5.05
N TYR A 247 -4.52 6.44 4.88
CA TYR A 247 -3.69 5.25 5.05
C TYR A 247 -3.64 4.82 6.52
N ALA A 248 -3.45 5.78 7.44
CA ALA A 248 -3.47 5.52 8.88
C ALA A 248 -4.82 4.96 9.35
N LEU A 249 -5.94 5.48 8.83
CA LEU A 249 -7.28 4.99 9.13
C LEU A 249 -7.46 3.54 8.68
N ILE A 250 -6.99 3.19 7.49
CA ILE A 250 -7.05 1.81 6.99
C ILE A 250 -6.21 0.88 7.89
N VAL A 251 -4.99 1.30 8.26
CA VAL A 251 -4.14 0.53 9.19
C VAL A 251 -4.84 0.32 10.53
N VAL A 252 -5.46 1.36 11.09
CA VAL A 252 -6.19 1.27 12.36
C VAL A 252 -7.40 0.34 12.24
N ILE A 253 -8.20 0.46 11.18
CA ILE A 253 -9.35 -0.42 10.94
C ILE A 253 -8.91 -1.87 10.83
N PHE A 254 -7.83 -2.16 10.09
CA PHE A 254 -7.33 -3.52 9.98
C PHE A 254 -6.79 -4.07 11.27
N SER A 255 -6.05 -3.27 12.04
CA SER A 255 -5.57 -3.66 13.36
C SER A 255 -6.72 -3.97 14.32
N ILE A 256 -7.77 -3.15 14.34
CA ILE A 256 -8.96 -3.39 15.17
C ILE A 256 -9.70 -4.65 14.72
N ALA A 257 -9.80 -4.89 13.42
CA ALA A 257 -10.45 -6.10 12.88
C ALA A 257 -9.74 -7.41 13.27
N GLN A 258 -8.46 -7.37 13.68
CA GLN A 258 -7.72 -8.54 14.17
C GLN A 258 -7.89 -8.82 15.65
N ILE A 259 -8.48 -7.91 16.43
CA ILE A 259 -8.68 -8.11 17.86
C ILE A 259 -9.64 -9.30 18.04
N PRO A 260 -9.31 -10.34 18.83
CA PRO A 260 -10.09 -11.58 18.91
C PRO A 260 -11.62 -11.40 19.01
N PRO A 261 -12.16 -10.58 19.94
CA PRO A 261 -13.59 -10.32 20.01
C PRO A 261 -14.21 -9.71 18.74
N VAL A 262 -13.47 -8.85 18.01
CA VAL A 262 -13.94 -8.24 16.77
C VAL A 262 -13.90 -9.25 15.63
N LYS A 263 -12.85 -10.07 15.58
CA LYS A 263 -12.70 -11.16 14.61
C LYS A 263 -13.82 -12.18 14.74
N ASP A 264 -14.18 -12.56 15.97
CA ASP A 264 -15.26 -13.50 16.23
C ASP A 264 -16.63 -12.91 15.85
N TRP A 265 -16.85 -11.62 16.12
CA TRP A 265 -18.06 -10.92 15.68
C TRP A 265 -18.16 -10.85 14.14
N LEU A 266 -17.06 -10.55 13.46
CA LEU A 266 -16.98 -10.55 11.99
C LEU A 266 -17.19 -11.96 11.39
N ALA A 267 -16.78 -13.01 12.11
CA ALA A 267 -17.01 -14.39 11.70
C ALA A 267 -18.51 -14.74 11.69
N HIS A 268 -19.30 -14.23 12.64
CA HIS A 268 -20.76 -14.42 12.65
C HIS A 268 -21.47 -13.74 11.46
N ALA A 269 -20.89 -12.68 10.91
CA ALA A 269 -21.39 -12.01 9.72
C ALA A 269 -21.03 -12.74 8.41
N THR A 270 -20.21 -13.80 8.47
CA THR A 270 -19.74 -14.55 7.31
C THR A 270 -20.74 -15.64 6.95
N ARG A 271 -21.39 -15.52 5.79
CA ARG A 271 -22.33 -16.53 5.28
C ARG A 271 -21.58 -17.59 4.46
N THR A 272 -21.73 -18.85 4.82
CA THR A 272 -21.36 -20.00 3.98
C THR A 272 -22.39 -20.19 2.88
N TYR A 273 -21.93 -20.45 1.66
CA TYR A 273 -22.77 -20.84 0.54
C TYR A 273 -22.21 -22.11 -0.09
N ASP A 274 -23.08 -23.10 -0.27
CA ASP A 274 -22.76 -24.33 -0.99
C ASP A 274 -23.00 -24.13 -2.48
N TRP A 275 -21.99 -24.40 -3.30
CA TRP A 275 -22.17 -24.37 -4.75
C TRP A 275 -22.88 -25.65 -5.21
N SER A 276 -24.19 -25.58 -5.30
CA SER A 276 -25.10 -26.71 -5.59
C SER A 276 -24.88 -27.42 -6.93
N PHE A 277 -24.03 -26.87 -7.82
CA PHE A 277 -23.76 -27.43 -9.14
C PHE A 277 -22.43 -28.18 -9.22
N LEU A 278 -21.74 -28.44 -8.11
CA LEU A 278 -20.44 -29.10 -8.08
C LEU A 278 -20.46 -30.29 -7.12
N ASP A 279 -20.42 -31.51 -7.68
CA ASP A 279 -20.51 -32.77 -6.95
C ASP A 279 -19.15 -33.46 -6.95
N VAL A 280 -18.17 -32.84 -6.28
CA VAL A 280 -16.87 -33.49 -6.05
C VAL A 280 -16.89 -34.12 -4.66
N VAL A 281 -16.64 -35.43 -4.62
CA VAL A 281 -16.57 -36.23 -3.39
C VAL A 281 -15.18 -36.85 -3.25
N THR A 282 -14.71 -37.03 -2.01
CA THR A 282 -13.52 -37.81 -1.70
C THR A 282 -13.76 -39.29 -1.99
N PRO A 283 -12.71 -40.14 -2.03
CA PRO A 283 -12.88 -41.59 -2.16
C PRO A 283 -13.79 -42.20 -1.09
N GLU A 284 -13.95 -41.55 0.06
CA GLU A 284 -14.87 -41.94 1.14
C GLU A 284 -16.31 -41.39 0.99
N GLY A 285 -16.65 -40.77 -0.15
CA GLY A 285 -18.00 -40.29 -0.45
C GLY A 285 -18.40 -38.99 0.27
N LYS A 286 -17.46 -38.31 0.94
CA LYS A 286 -17.71 -37.02 1.58
C LYS A 286 -17.51 -35.87 0.58
N PRO A 287 -18.36 -34.84 0.55
CA PRO A 287 -18.10 -33.67 -0.28
C PRO A 287 -16.76 -33.04 0.09
N VAL A 288 -15.90 -32.76 -0.90
CA VAL A 288 -14.63 -32.07 -0.64
C VAL A 288 -14.94 -30.66 -0.13
N GLY A 289 -14.17 -30.19 0.85
CA GLY A 289 -14.29 -28.84 1.42
C GLY A 289 -14.15 -27.68 0.42
N GLY A 290 -13.82 -27.98 -0.85
CA GLY A 290 -13.86 -27.03 -1.95
C GLY A 290 -15.26 -26.61 -2.40
N ASN A 291 -16.33 -27.37 -2.10
CA ASN A 291 -17.71 -27.06 -2.53
C ASN A 291 -18.44 -26.09 -1.57
N VAL A 292 -17.95 -25.96 -0.33
CA VAL A 292 -18.48 -25.05 0.69
C VAL A 292 -17.58 -23.82 0.74
N ARG A 293 -18.03 -22.67 0.25
CA ARG A 293 -17.25 -21.43 0.39
C ARG A 293 -18.02 -20.35 1.13
N THR A 294 -17.32 -19.73 2.08
CA THR A 294 -17.78 -18.53 2.74
C THR A 294 -17.65 -17.34 1.80
N LEU A 295 -18.71 -16.55 1.69
CA LEU A 295 -18.66 -15.20 1.11
C LEU A 295 -18.59 -14.21 2.28
N PRO A 296 -17.39 -13.85 2.76
CA PRO A 296 -17.21 -12.88 3.81
C PRO A 296 -17.48 -11.45 3.32
N LEU A 297 -18.65 -11.15 2.74
CA LEU A 297 -18.93 -9.81 2.18
C LEU A 297 -18.67 -8.68 3.19
N VAL A 298 -18.86 -8.94 4.49
CA VAL A 298 -18.64 -7.96 5.58
C VAL A 298 -17.20 -7.95 6.09
N SER A 299 -16.50 -9.10 6.14
CA SER A 299 -15.13 -9.21 6.67
C SER A 299 -14.04 -9.20 5.59
N THR A 300 -14.42 -9.10 4.31
CA THR A 300 -13.51 -8.94 3.17
C THR A 300 -12.78 -7.61 3.23
N GLY A 301 -11.51 -7.58 2.80
CA GLY A 301 -10.66 -6.39 2.83
C GLY A 301 -11.29 -5.18 2.13
N GLY A 302 -12.03 -5.38 1.04
CA GLY A 302 -12.73 -4.31 0.33
C GLY A 302 -13.74 -3.56 1.20
N THR A 303 -14.49 -4.29 2.04
CA THR A 303 -15.54 -3.69 2.90
C THR A 303 -14.96 -2.96 4.10
N LEU A 304 -13.79 -3.39 4.59
CA LEU A 304 -13.03 -2.68 5.63
C LEU A 304 -12.29 -1.45 5.10
N VAL A 305 -12.03 -1.38 3.79
CA VAL A 305 -11.45 -0.21 3.12
C VAL A 305 -12.50 0.85 2.77
N LEU A 306 -13.76 0.46 2.54
CA LEU A 306 -14.88 1.36 2.20
C LEU A 306 -15.00 2.60 3.12
N PRO A 307 -14.90 2.50 4.45
CA PRO A 307 -15.00 3.66 5.35
C PRO A 307 -13.91 4.73 5.14
N ALA A 308 -12.75 4.38 4.55
CA ALA A 308 -11.66 5.32 4.34
C ALA A 308 -11.92 6.33 3.20
N GLY A 309 -12.76 5.96 2.23
CA GLY A 309 -13.15 6.84 1.12
C GLY A 309 -13.99 8.05 1.56
N PRO A 310 -15.12 7.86 2.28
CA PRO A 310 -15.95 8.93 2.79
C PRO A 310 -15.18 9.88 3.72
N TYR A 311 -14.26 9.36 4.54
CA TYR A 311 -13.40 10.19 5.38
C TYR A 311 -12.56 11.17 4.55
N SER A 312 -11.94 10.69 3.47
CA SER A 312 -11.17 11.52 2.53
C SER A 312 -12.03 12.55 1.79
N GLY A 313 -13.27 12.21 1.47
CA GLY A 313 -14.24 13.14 0.89
C GLY A 313 -14.70 14.23 1.88
N CYS A 314 -14.99 13.83 3.13
CA CYS A 314 -15.47 14.71 4.19
C CYS A 314 -14.43 15.75 4.61
N THR A 315 -13.14 15.40 4.66
CA THR A 315 -12.07 16.36 4.97
C THR A 315 -11.97 17.47 3.91
N ARG A 316 -12.18 17.14 2.62
CA ARG A 316 -12.25 18.13 1.53
C ARG A 316 -13.51 18.98 1.59
N ALA A 317 -14.68 18.38 1.81
CA ALA A 317 -15.94 19.10 1.95
C ALA A 317 -15.88 20.10 3.13
N TRP A 318 -15.29 19.68 4.25
CA TRP A 318 -15.06 20.53 5.42
C TRP A 318 -14.12 21.70 5.12
N ARG A 319 -13.07 21.50 4.30
CA ARG A 319 -12.16 22.58 3.86
C ARG A 319 -12.84 23.56 2.90
N SER A 320 -13.65 23.09 1.95
CA SER A 320 -14.45 23.98 1.09
C SER A 320 -15.38 24.85 1.92
N ARG A 321 -16.01 24.27 2.96
CA ARG A 321 -16.90 24.99 3.88
C ARG A 321 -16.14 25.97 4.78
N LYS A 322 -14.97 25.61 5.31
CA LYS A 322 -14.14 26.48 6.16
C LYS A 322 -13.43 27.59 5.37
N GLY A 323 -13.03 27.30 4.14
CA GLY A 323 -12.50 28.28 3.18
C GLY A 323 -13.55 29.29 2.74
N ARG A 324 -14.77 28.83 2.39
CA ARG A 324 -15.92 29.71 2.16
C ARG A 324 -16.28 30.54 3.38
N ARG A 325 -16.28 29.95 4.59
CA ARG A 325 -16.52 30.69 5.85
C ARG A 325 -15.43 31.72 6.16
N ARG A 326 -14.15 31.43 5.86
CA ARG A 326 -13.05 32.40 6.03
C ARG A 326 -13.07 33.53 5.01
N CYS A 327 -13.52 33.28 3.78
CA CYS A 327 -13.78 34.35 2.79
C CYS A 327 -15.00 35.18 3.20
N ALA A 328 -16.08 34.53 3.65
CA ALA A 328 -17.28 35.21 4.13
C ALA A 328 -17.02 36.05 5.39
N SER A 329 -16.15 35.61 6.30
CA SER A 329 -15.81 36.33 7.54
C SER A 329 -14.76 37.43 7.36
N ARG A 330 -14.02 37.45 6.24
CA ARG A 330 -12.95 38.44 5.97
C ARG A 330 -13.36 39.54 5.01
N GLY A 331 -14.64 39.60 4.61
CA GLY A 331 -15.21 40.69 3.80
C GLY A 331 -14.36 41.07 2.60
N CYS A 332 -14.55 40.40 1.45
CA CYS A 332 -14.07 40.79 0.11
C CYS A 332 -12.92 41.82 0.08
N LEU A 333 -11.73 41.43 0.55
CA LEU A 333 -10.50 42.19 0.27
C LEU A 333 -9.92 41.69 -1.07
N PRO A 334 -9.47 42.60 -1.95
CA PRO A 334 -9.14 42.30 -3.35
C PRO A 334 -7.94 41.35 -3.56
N ASN A 335 -7.23 40.97 -2.50
CA ASN A 335 -6.07 40.07 -2.57
C ASN A 335 -6.34 38.61 -2.13
N CYS A 336 -7.59 38.21 -1.93
CA CYS A 336 -7.92 36.78 -1.80
C CYS A 336 -8.06 36.15 -3.18
N SER A 337 -6.94 35.81 -3.83
CA SER A 337 -6.97 34.97 -5.03
C SER A 337 -7.55 33.60 -4.64
N PRO A 338 -8.70 33.17 -5.17
CA PRO A 338 -9.22 31.85 -4.88
C PRO A 338 -8.33 30.79 -5.56
N PRO A 339 -8.34 29.53 -5.10
CA PRO A 339 -7.64 28.45 -5.80
C PRO A 339 -8.12 28.39 -7.26
N PRO A 340 -7.24 28.03 -8.22
CA PRO A 340 -7.45 28.24 -9.66
C PRO A 340 -8.72 27.62 -10.24
N THR A 341 -9.37 26.69 -9.54
CA THR A 341 -10.63 26.06 -9.95
C THR A 341 -11.89 26.90 -9.71
N VAL A 342 -11.85 27.93 -8.86
CA VAL A 342 -13.01 28.84 -8.66
C VAL A 342 -13.07 29.90 -9.77
N ARG A 343 -11.94 30.16 -10.43
CA ARG A 343 -11.87 31.14 -11.53
C ARG A 343 -12.66 30.69 -12.77
N ALA A 344 -12.93 29.38 -12.91
CA ALA A 344 -13.69 28.81 -14.02
C ALA A 344 -15.22 28.85 -13.82
N GLU A 345 -15.71 28.91 -12.57
CA GLU A 345 -17.17 28.98 -12.29
C GLU A 345 -17.68 30.42 -12.20
N CYS A 346 -16.80 31.42 -12.05
CA CYS A 346 -17.18 32.84 -12.01
C CYS A 346 -17.11 33.56 -13.37
N SER A 347 -16.75 32.89 -14.46
CA SER A 347 -16.73 33.49 -15.81
C SER A 347 -17.90 33.08 -16.70
N THR A 348 -18.89 32.37 -16.16
CA THR A 348 -20.10 31.92 -16.89
C THR A 348 -21.39 32.16 -16.10
N GLY A 349 -21.46 33.27 -15.35
CA GLY A 349 -22.68 33.76 -14.70
C GLY A 349 -22.80 35.25 -14.88
#